data_AF-A0A7V3LXQ2-F1
#
_entry.id   AF-A0A7V3LXQ2-F1
#
_cell.length_a   1.000
_cell.length_b   1.000
_cell.length_c   1.000
_cell.angle_alpha   90.00
_cell.angle_beta   90.00
_cell.angle_gamma   90.00
#
_symmetry.space_group_name_H-M   'P 1'
#
loop_
_entity.id
_entity.type
_entity.pdbx_description
1 polymer ?
#
loop_
_entity_poly.entity_id
_entity_poly.type
_entity_poly.pdbx_seq_one_letter_code
_entity_poly.pdbx_strand_id
1 'polypeptide(L)'
;MRVAILLLALLIDHLLGDPPNRWHPVAWMGRGIAWAQRHAPGPHAPPARQLAFGGGIVAAGVALTAGVGVMLTRLARALAAPGILIEALVLSATLSLRGLNRAARQVENALTAGDLPAARHWLSWHLVSRRTDALDASQVAAAVIESIAENASDGVIAPLTWYAIGGLPAALAYRFLNTADAMLGYRDPAREWLGKIPARLDDAANLIPARITALLIILAAPLAGGDRGRAWRVWRRDAGKTASPNAGHPMSAMAGALGVRLEKPDHYPLGRDLRPPRAADIAPARRIITLAVALFALLLALFRK
;
A
#
# COMPACT_ATOMS: atom_id res chain seq x y z
N MET A 1 -14.72 16.60 -13.97
CA MET A 1 -15.17 16.37 -12.58
C MET A 1 -14.32 15.35 -11.82
N ARG A 2 -14.16 14.10 -12.29
CA ARG A 2 -13.36 13.06 -11.59
C ARG A 2 -11.90 13.43 -11.32
N VAL A 3 -11.25 14.14 -12.24
CA VAL A 3 -9.88 14.63 -12.04
C VAL A 3 -9.80 15.62 -10.87
N ALA A 4 -10.77 16.54 -10.76
CA ALA A 4 -10.83 17.48 -9.64
C ALA A 4 -11.03 16.75 -8.30
N ILE A 5 -11.87 15.71 -8.27
CA ILE A 5 -12.07 14.85 -7.08
C ILE A 5 -10.78 14.14 -6.69
N LEU A 6 -10.06 13.56 -7.65
CA LEU A 6 -8.76 12.90 -7.43
C LEU A 6 -7.71 13.85 -6.85
N LEU A 7 -7.55 15.03 -7.46
CA LEU A 7 -6.60 16.04 -7.01
C LEU A 7 -6.97 16.58 -5.63
N LEU A 8 -8.27 16.80 -5.38
CA LEU A 8 -8.77 17.24 -4.08
C LEU A 8 -8.56 16.16 -3.01
N ALA A 9 -8.80 14.88 -3.32
CA ALA A 9 -8.57 13.78 -2.39
C ALA A 9 -7.09 13.63 -1.99
N LEU A 10 -6.18 13.78 -2.96
CA LEU A 10 -4.75 13.82 -2.72
C LEU A 10 -4.33 15.04 -1.89
N LEU A 11 -4.91 16.21 -2.15
CA LEU A 11 -4.67 17.42 -1.37
C LEU A 11 -5.16 17.24 0.07
N ILE A 12 -6.35 16.67 0.27
CA ILE A 12 -6.90 16.38 1.60
C ILE A 12 -6.01 15.39 2.36
N ASP A 13 -5.56 14.30 1.72
CA ASP A 13 -4.64 13.35 2.36
C ASP A 13 -3.32 14.04 2.74
N HIS A 14 -2.77 14.85 1.83
CA HIS A 14 -1.54 15.57 2.07
C HIS A 14 -1.65 16.58 3.23
N LEU A 15 -2.78 17.29 3.36
CA LEU A 15 -2.98 18.37 4.34
C LEU A 15 -3.54 17.91 5.69
N LEU A 16 -4.42 16.91 5.70
CA LEU A 16 -5.09 16.43 6.91
C LEU A 16 -4.56 15.05 7.32
N GLY A 17 -4.33 14.18 6.34
CA GLY A 17 -4.05 12.75 6.56
C GLY A 17 -5.21 12.00 7.17
N ASP A 18 -4.91 10.86 7.77
CA ASP A 18 -5.91 9.97 8.34
C ASP A 18 -6.54 10.56 9.61
N PRO A 19 -7.89 10.58 9.72
CA PRO A 19 -8.55 10.90 10.98
C PRO A 19 -8.33 9.78 12.02
N PRO A 20 -8.61 10.04 13.31
CA PRO A 20 -8.55 9.01 14.35
C PRO A 20 -9.40 7.77 13.99
N ASN A 21 -8.96 6.57 14.40
CA ASN A 21 -9.60 5.27 14.06
C ASN A 21 -11.11 5.16 14.35
N ARG A 22 -11.65 5.97 15.26
CA ARG A 22 -13.09 6.06 15.51
C ARG A 22 -13.86 6.63 14.30
N TRP A 23 -13.23 7.48 13.49
CA TRP A 23 -13.80 8.16 12.33
C TRP A 23 -13.26 7.65 10.99
N HIS A 24 -12.44 6.60 10.98
CA HIS A 24 -11.74 6.14 9.78
C HIS A 24 -12.43 4.92 9.14
N PRO A 25 -12.93 5.03 7.89
CA PRO A 25 -13.63 3.93 7.19
C PRO A 25 -12.82 2.62 7.13
N VAL A 26 -11.52 2.69 6.84
CA VAL A 26 -10.64 1.50 6.83
C VAL A 26 -10.59 0.82 8.20
N ALA A 27 -10.52 1.58 9.30
CA ALA A 27 -10.58 1.00 10.64
C ALA A 27 -11.93 0.32 10.92
N TRP A 28 -13.03 0.81 10.32
CA TRP A 28 -14.34 0.20 10.44
C TRP A 28 -14.42 -1.12 9.65
N MET A 29 -13.87 -1.14 8.44
CA MET A 29 -13.71 -2.38 7.64
C MET A 29 -12.91 -3.41 8.44
N GLY A 30 -11.78 -3.02 9.03
CA GLY A 30 -10.97 -3.90 9.85
C GLY A 30 -11.70 -4.44 11.09
N ARG A 31 -12.49 -3.61 11.78
CA ARG A 31 -13.34 -4.08 12.89
C ARG A 31 -14.39 -5.10 12.44
N GLY A 32 -15.01 -4.90 11.27
CA GLY A 32 -15.93 -5.86 10.67
C GLY A 32 -15.26 -7.19 10.34
N ILE A 33 -14.06 -7.15 9.73
CA ILE A 33 -13.26 -8.34 9.43
C ILE A 33 -12.86 -9.06 10.73
N ALA A 34 -12.37 -8.34 11.74
CA ALA A 34 -12.00 -8.92 13.03
C ALA A 34 -13.21 -9.56 13.74
N TRP A 35 -14.38 -8.93 13.67
CA TRP A 35 -15.61 -9.50 14.21
C TRP A 35 -16.00 -10.79 13.48
N ALA A 36 -15.93 -10.82 12.14
CA ALA A 36 -16.21 -12.02 11.37
C ALA A 36 -15.19 -13.13 11.67
N GLN A 37 -13.91 -12.79 11.82
CA GLN A 37 -12.83 -13.72 12.16
C GLN A 37 -13.06 -14.43 13.49
N ARG A 38 -13.70 -13.79 14.49
CA ARG A 38 -14.05 -14.45 15.77
C ARG A 38 -15.03 -15.61 15.60
N HIS A 39 -15.79 -15.62 14.51
CA HIS A 39 -16.75 -16.67 14.17
C HIS A 39 -16.20 -17.63 13.11
N ALA A 40 -14.92 -17.52 12.77
CA ALA A 40 -14.29 -18.40 11.80
C ALA A 40 -14.31 -19.86 12.29
N PRO A 41 -14.38 -20.83 11.37
CA PRO A 41 -14.21 -22.23 11.72
C PRO A 41 -12.88 -22.44 12.46
N GLY A 42 -12.87 -23.27 13.50
CA GLY A 42 -11.66 -23.55 14.27
C GLY A 42 -10.53 -24.16 13.42
N PRO A 43 -9.29 -24.19 13.94
CA PRO A 43 -8.10 -24.61 13.19
C PRO A 43 -8.18 -26.05 12.66
N HIS A 44 -8.96 -26.92 13.31
CA HIS A 44 -9.19 -28.31 12.90
C HIS A 44 -10.36 -28.49 11.93
N ALA A 45 -11.06 -27.42 11.54
CA ALA A 45 -12.15 -27.51 10.58
C ALA A 45 -11.62 -27.87 9.17
N PRO A 46 -12.41 -28.54 8.32
CA PRO A 46 -12.00 -28.87 6.97
C PRO A 46 -11.55 -27.64 6.18
N PRO A 47 -10.45 -27.72 5.40
CA PRO A 47 -9.95 -26.61 4.58
C PRO A 47 -11.02 -25.93 3.72
N ALA A 48 -11.92 -26.71 3.11
CA ALA A 48 -13.02 -26.19 2.29
C ALA A 48 -13.95 -25.25 3.07
N ARG A 49 -14.22 -25.55 4.35
CA ARG A 49 -15.08 -24.70 5.21
C ARG A 49 -14.37 -23.41 5.58
N GLN A 50 -13.08 -23.46 5.87
CA GLN A 50 -12.27 -22.27 6.15
C GLN A 50 -12.17 -21.37 4.91
N LEU A 51 -11.89 -21.96 3.74
CA LEU A 51 -11.88 -21.28 2.44
C LEU A 51 -13.21 -20.60 2.14
N ALA A 52 -14.33 -21.34 2.24
CA ALA A 52 -15.66 -20.80 1.97
C ALA A 52 -16.01 -19.65 2.92
N PHE A 53 -15.63 -19.75 4.20
CA PHE A 53 -15.85 -18.68 5.17
C PHE A 53 -15.02 -17.42 4.83
N GLY A 54 -13.73 -17.57 4.52
CA GLY A 54 -12.87 -16.47 4.09
C GLY A 54 -13.36 -15.80 2.80
N GLY A 55 -13.80 -16.60 1.83
CA GLY A 55 -14.46 -16.11 0.62
C GLY A 55 -15.77 -15.37 0.90
N GLY A 56 -16.56 -15.86 1.87
CA GLY A 56 -17.78 -15.21 2.33
C GLY A 56 -17.53 -13.82 2.94
N ILE A 57 -16.50 -13.69 3.79
CA ILE A 57 -16.07 -12.39 4.34
C ILE A 57 -15.76 -11.41 3.21
N VAL A 58 -14.97 -11.85 2.22
CA VAL A 58 -14.56 -11.00 1.10
C VAL A 58 -15.75 -10.63 0.22
N ALA A 59 -16.56 -11.60 -0.18
CA ALA A 59 -17.72 -11.35 -1.04
C ALA A 59 -18.70 -10.37 -0.39
N ALA A 60 -19.05 -10.60 0.89
CA ALA A 60 -19.96 -9.73 1.63
C ALA A 60 -19.35 -8.33 1.84
N GLY A 61 -18.08 -8.25 2.23
CA GLY A 61 -17.42 -6.98 2.48
C GLY A 61 -17.20 -6.15 1.22
N VAL A 62 -16.82 -6.77 0.10
CA VAL A 62 -16.73 -6.11 -1.21
C VAL A 62 -18.11 -5.64 -1.67
N ALA A 63 -19.15 -6.47 -1.57
CA ALA A 63 -20.50 -6.07 -1.96
C ALA A 63 -21.02 -4.90 -1.11
N LEU A 64 -20.79 -4.93 0.20
CA LEU A 64 -21.17 -3.86 1.12
C LEU A 64 -20.41 -2.57 0.81
N THR A 65 -19.08 -2.62 0.70
CA THR A 65 -18.27 -1.42 0.49
C THR A 65 -18.46 -0.82 -0.91
N ALA A 66 -18.63 -1.66 -1.94
CA ALA A 66 -19.02 -1.21 -3.27
C ALA A 66 -20.42 -0.58 -3.27
N GLY A 67 -21.39 -1.20 -2.59
CA GLY A 67 -22.76 -0.68 -2.46
C GLY A 67 -22.81 0.68 -1.77
N VAL A 68 -22.05 0.85 -0.67
CA VAL A 68 -21.84 2.15 -0.03
C VAL A 68 -21.21 3.14 -1.00
N GLY A 69 -20.21 2.74 -1.78
CA GLY A 69 -19.63 3.57 -2.84
C GLY A 69 -20.65 4.03 -3.88
N VAL A 70 -21.55 3.14 -4.32
CA VAL A 70 -22.61 3.48 -5.29
C VAL A 70 -23.57 4.50 -4.67
N MET A 71 -24.00 4.26 -3.41
CA MET A 71 -24.87 5.16 -2.67
C MET A 71 -24.23 6.55 -2.53
N LEU A 72 -22.97 6.63 -2.11
CA LEU A 72 -22.24 7.89 -1.92
C LEU A 72 -22.03 8.62 -3.24
N THR A 73 -21.71 7.91 -4.34
CA THR A 73 -21.64 8.52 -5.66
C THR A 73 -22.98 9.09 -6.13
N ARG A 74 -24.10 8.41 -5.86
CA ARG A 74 -25.44 8.94 -6.18
C ARG A 74 -25.78 10.17 -5.36
N LEU A 75 -25.50 10.13 -4.05
CA LEU A 75 -25.70 11.26 -3.14
C LEU A 75 -24.85 12.46 -3.56
N ALA A 76 -23.57 12.26 -3.87
CA ALA A 76 -22.68 13.30 -4.34
C ALA A 76 -23.23 13.96 -5.62
N ARG A 77 -23.72 13.17 -6.58
CA ARG A 77 -24.34 13.74 -7.80
C ARG A 77 -25.58 14.58 -7.51
N ALA A 78 -26.44 14.12 -6.58
CA ALA A 78 -27.64 14.86 -6.19
C ALA A 78 -27.31 16.21 -5.53
N LEU A 79 -26.18 16.29 -4.81
CA LEU A 79 -25.73 17.49 -4.12
C LEU A 79 -24.87 18.43 -5.00
N ALA A 80 -24.64 18.10 -6.28
CA ALA A 80 -23.84 18.90 -7.22
C ALA A 80 -22.45 19.30 -6.68
N ALA A 81 -22.18 20.60 -6.49
CA ALA A 81 -20.86 21.10 -6.08
C ALA A 81 -20.40 20.56 -4.71
N PRO A 82 -21.22 20.62 -3.63
CA PRO A 82 -20.92 19.93 -2.37
C PRO A 82 -20.59 18.44 -2.51
N GLY A 83 -21.18 17.76 -3.50
CA GLY A 83 -20.91 16.35 -3.77
C GLY A 83 -19.47 16.04 -4.15
N ILE A 84 -18.79 16.96 -4.83
CA ILE A 84 -17.36 16.84 -5.19
C ILE A 84 -16.51 16.71 -3.92
N LEU A 85 -16.80 17.51 -2.90
CA LEU A 85 -16.08 17.49 -1.63
C LEU A 85 -16.33 16.19 -0.87
N ILE A 86 -17.59 15.72 -0.82
CA ILE A 86 -17.94 14.45 -0.17
C ILE A 86 -17.22 13.29 -0.84
N GLU A 87 -17.24 13.23 -2.18
CA GLU A 87 -16.57 12.18 -2.93
C GLU A 87 -15.05 12.21 -2.71
N ALA A 88 -14.45 13.40 -2.67
CA ALA A 88 -13.03 13.59 -2.42
C ALA A 88 -12.62 13.20 -0.98
N LEU A 89 -13.44 13.51 0.03
CA LEU A 89 -13.21 13.11 1.42
C LEU A 89 -13.23 11.59 1.57
N VAL A 90 -14.22 10.92 0.95
CA VAL A 90 -14.34 9.46 0.99
C VAL A 90 -13.18 8.81 0.26
N LEU A 91 -12.80 9.32 -0.92
CA LEU A 91 -11.64 8.82 -1.66
C LEU A 91 -10.34 9.04 -0.88
N SER A 92 -10.17 10.21 -0.26
CA SER A 92 -9.00 10.55 0.56
C SER A 92 -8.80 9.56 1.70
N ALA A 93 -9.88 9.10 2.36
CA ALA A 93 -9.82 8.08 3.40
C ALA A 93 -9.39 6.68 2.91
N THR A 94 -9.28 6.47 1.59
CA THR A 94 -8.69 5.24 1.01
C THR A 94 -7.21 5.38 0.72
N LEU A 95 -6.67 6.61 0.75
CA LEU A 95 -5.27 6.91 0.53
C LEU A 95 -4.50 6.85 1.86
N SER A 96 -3.17 6.93 1.80
CA SER A 96 -2.31 6.90 3.00
C SER A 96 -0.96 7.58 2.77
N LEU A 97 -0.83 8.49 1.79
CA LEU A 97 0.47 9.04 1.38
C LEU A 97 1.12 9.87 2.51
N ARG A 98 0.34 10.73 3.19
CA ARG A 98 0.86 11.50 4.33
C ARG A 98 1.24 10.59 5.50
N GLY A 99 0.41 9.59 5.80
CA GLY A 99 0.65 8.60 6.85
C GLY A 99 1.95 7.84 6.63
N LEU A 100 2.12 7.30 5.42
CA LEU A 100 3.31 6.56 5.00
C LEU A 100 4.59 7.41 5.09
N ASN A 101 4.52 8.65 4.60
CA ASN A 101 5.62 9.59 4.70
C ASN A 101 5.98 9.94 6.16
N ARG A 102 5.00 10.02 7.05
CA ARG A 102 5.21 10.31 8.48
C ARG A 102 5.90 9.14 9.17
N ALA A 103 5.41 7.92 8.95
CA ALA A 103 6.01 6.71 9.48
C ALA A 103 7.49 6.59 9.10
N ALA A 104 7.80 6.78 7.81
CA ALA A 104 9.17 6.72 7.33
C ALA A 104 10.07 7.85 7.87
N ARG A 105 9.52 9.07 8.08
CA ARG A 105 10.24 10.16 8.77
C ARG A 105 10.65 9.77 10.19
N GLN A 106 9.77 9.13 10.94
CA GLN A 106 10.05 8.79 12.34
C GLN A 106 11.22 7.81 12.44
N VAL A 107 11.26 6.80 11.56
CA VAL A 107 12.39 5.87 11.50
C VAL A 107 13.67 6.55 11.01
N GLU A 108 13.58 7.38 9.96
CA GLU A 108 14.71 8.15 9.45
C GLU A 108 15.35 9.05 10.51
N ASN A 109 14.53 9.80 11.25
CA ASN A 109 15.01 10.69 12.31
C ASN A 109 15.71 9.91 13.42
N ALA A 110 15.14 8.79 13.85
CA ALA A 110 15.75 7.93 14.87
C ALA A 110 17.09 7.35 14.40
N LEU A 111 17.17 6.83 13.17
CA LEU A 111 18.42 6.34 12.60
C LEU A 111 19.48 7.44 12.47
N THR A 112 19.08 8.63 12.04
CA THR A 112 20.00 9.77 11.88
C THR A 112 20.54 10.27 13.22
N ALA A 113 19.73 10.17 14.28
CA ALA A 113 20.13 10.46 15.65
C ALA A 113 20.97 9.34 16.31
N GLY A 114 21.18 8.20 15.64
CA GLY A 114 21.88 7.04 16.21
C GLY A 114 21.03 6.21 17.18
N ASP A 115 19.73 6.48 17.31
CA ASP A 115 18.81 5.77 18.20
C ASP A 115 18.18 4.56 17.48
N LEU A 116 18.97 3.48 17.39
CA LEU A 116 18.52 2.23 16.78
C LEU A 116 17.33 1.58 17.50
N PRO A 117 17.27 1.54 18.85
CA PRO A 117 16.07 1.06 19.55
C PRO A 117 14.79 1.78 19.15
N ALA A 118 14.80 3.13 19.10
CA ALA A 118 13.64 3.88 18.65
C ALA A 118 13.32 3.62 17.17
N ALA A 119 14.35 3.50 16.31
CA ALA A 119 14.15 3.19 14.90
C ALA A 119 13.46 1.83 14.69
N ARG A 120 13.89 0.79 15.43
CA ARG A 120 13.26 -0.55 15.40
C ARG A 120 11.82 -0.52 15.91
N HIS A 121 11.56 0.26 16.96
CA HIS A 121 10.22 0.46 17.50
C HIS A 121 9.30 1.08 16.45
N TRP A 122 9.67 2.24 15.89
CA TRP A 122 8.86 2.92 14.87
C TRP A 122 8.65 2.07 13.62
N LEU A 123 9.67 1.34 13.19
CA LEU A 123 9.57 0.40 12.08
C LEU A 123 8.50 -0.68 12.34
N SER A 124 8.56 -1.34 13.51
CA SER A 124 7.59 -2.39 13.90
C SER A 124 6.17 -1.85 14.10
N TRP A 125 6.05 -0.60 14.55
CA TRP A 125 4.76 -0.02 14.88
C TRP A 125 4.00 0.43 13.64
N HIS A 126 4.71 0.94 12.63
CA HIS A 126 4.08 1.61 11.49
C HIS A 126 4.16 0.87 10.15
N LEU A 127 5.19 0.05 9.93
CA LEU A 127 5.56 -0.34 8.56
C LEU A 127 5.66 -1.86 8.35
N VAL A 128 6.07 -2.62 9.37
CA VAL A 128 6.27 -4.06 9.24
C VAL A 128 5.63 -4.83 10.38
N SER A 129 5.08 -6.00 10.05
CA SER A 129 4.56 -6.97 11.03
C SER A 129 5.61 -7.99 11.49
N ARG A 130 6.83 -7.95 10.94
CA ARG A 130 7.94 -8.86 11.32
C ARG A 130 8.64 -8.36 12.58
N ARG A 131 9.29 -9.28 13.30
CA ARG A 131 10.18 -8.94 14.42
C ARG A 131 11.33 -8.04 13.95
N THR A 132 11.59 -6.96 14.68
CA THR A 132 12.63 -5.97 14.34
C THR A 132 13.77 -5.90 15.35
N ASP A 133 13.66 -6.62 16.47
CA ASP A 133 14.58 -6.55 17.61
C ASP A 133 16.05 -6.80 17.23
N ALA A 134 16.29 -7.66 16.24
CA ALA A 134 17.62 -8.07 15.80
C ALA A 134 18.15 -7.27 14.59
N LEU A 135 17.36 -6.36 14.01
CA LEU A 135 17.76 -5.69 12.76
C LEU A 135 18.83 -4.63 13.00
N ASP A 136 19.95 -4.68 12.28
CA ASP A 136 20.92 -3.58 12.31
C ASP A 136 20.39 -2.31 11.61
N ALA A 137 21.12 -1.19 11.71
CA ALA A 137 20.69 0.09 11.13
C ALA A 137 20.48 0.05 9.61
N SER A 138 21.27 -0.76 8.89
CA SER A 138 21.12 -0.93 7.44
C SER A 138 19.88 -1.76 7.13
N GLN A 139 19.63 -2.84 7.85
CA GLN A 139 18.43 -3.67 7.71
C GLN A 139 17.15 -2.92 8.08
N VAL A 140 17.21 -2.01 9.06
CA VAL A 140 16.10 -1.09 9.37
C VAL A 140 15.86 -0.13 8.21
N ALA A 141 16.91 0.49 7.65
CA ALA A 141 16.77 1.36 6.48
C ALA A 141 16.22 0.60 5.25
N ALA A 142 16.68 -0.62 5.01
CA ALA A 142 16.16 -1.51 3.97
C ALA A 142 14.67 -1.74 4.16
N ALA A 143 14.25 -2.16 5.36
CA ALA A 143 12.86 -2.45 5.68
C ALA A 143 11.95 -1.23 5.47
N VAL A 144 12.39 -0.04 5.88
CA VAL A 144 11.62 1.19 5.63
C VAL A 144 11.45 1.43 4.13
N ILE A 145 12.53 1.36 3.35
CA ILE A 145 12.52 1.61 1.90
C ILE A 145 11.63 0.59 1.18
N GLU A 146 11.73 -0.69 1.54
CA GLU A 146 10.85 -1.76 1.06
C GLU A 146 9.39 -1.45 1.34
N SER A 147 9.06 -1.22 2.62
CA SER A 147 7.69 -0.98 3.07
C SER A 147 7.08 0.26 2.45
N ILE A 148 7.82 1.36 2.27
CA ILE A 148 7.24 2.55 1.62
C ILE A 148 7.04 2.35 0.13
N ALA A 149 7.91 1.60 -0.55
CA ALA A 149 7.73 1.34 -1.98
C ALA A 149 6.51 0.44 -2.22
N GLU A 150 6.37 -0.63 -1.44
CA GLU A 150 5.21 -1.54 -1.47
C GLU A 150 3.92 -0.81 -1.08
N ASN A 151 3.87 -0.16 0.08
CA ASN A 151 2.66 0.53 0.55
C ASN A 151 2.28 1.77 -0.31
N ALA A 152 3.21 2.35 -1.07
CA ALA A 152 2.85 3.37 -2.05
C ALA A 152 2.01 2.78 -3.20
N SER A 153 2.29 1.54 -3.60
CA SER A 153 1.45 0.80 -4.54
C SER A 153 0.05 0.60 -3.95
N ASP A 154 -0.02 -0.04 -2.79
CA ASP A 154 -1.29 -0.56 -2.29
C ASP A 154 -2.13 0.51 -1.60
N GLY A 155 -1.47 1.46 -0.93
CA GLY A 155 -2.12 2.51 -0.16
C GLY A 155 -2.35 3.81 -0.92
N VAL A 156 -1.90 3.94 -2.17
CA VAL A 156 -2.07 5.17 -2.97
C VAL A 156 -2.36 4.87 -4.44
N ILE A 157 -1.43 4.23 -5.16
CA ILE A 157 -1.57 4.05 -6.61
C ILE A 157 -2.74 3.14 -6.95
N ALA A 158 -2.95 2.04 -6.21
CA ALA A 158 -4.03 1.11 -6.44
C ALA A 158 -5.42 1.70 -6.17
N PRO A 159 -5.71 2.37 -5.03
CA PRO A 159 -6.99 3.05 -4.82
C PRO A 159 -7.29 4.08 -5.91
N LEU A 160 -6.29 4.86 -6.34
CA LEU A 160 -6.46 5.84 -7.43
C LEU A 160 -6.72 5.15 -8.78
N THR A 161 -6.08 4.02 -9.04
CA THR A 161 -6.29 3.21 -10.26
C THR A 161 -7.71 2.67 -10.30
N TRP A 162 -8.19 2.06 -9.21
CA TRP A 162 -9.54 1.52 -9.11
C TRP A 162 -10.60 2.62 -9.11
N TYR A 163 -10.34 3.76 -8.46
CA TYR A 163 -11.19 4.94 -8.59
C TYR A 163 -11.27 5.44 -10.03
N ALA A 164 -10.14 5.45 -10.75
CA ALA A 164 -10.17 5.80 -12.16
C ALA A 164 -11.10 4.85 -12.92
N ILE A 165 -10.94 3.53 -12.78
CA ILE A 165 -11.75 2.53 -13.52
C ILE A 165 -13.24 2.61 -13.15
N GLY A 166 -13.59 2.51 -11.86
CA GLY A 166 -14.97 2.30 -11.41
C GLY A 166 -15.52 3.35 -10.44
N GLY A 167 -14.79 4.42 -10.15
CA GLY A 167 -15.17 5.45 -9.16
C GLY A 167 -15.08 4.94 -7.71
N LEU A 168 -15.79 5.59 -6.80
CA LEU A 168 -15.84 5.20 -5.38
C LEU A 168 -16.16 3.71 -5.14
N PRO A 169 -17.13 3.07 -5.84
CA PRO A 169 -17.43 1.66 -5.64
C PRO A 169 -16.20 0.77 -5.76
N ALA A 170 -15.41 0.97 -6.83
CA ALA A 170 -14.21 0.18 -7.08
C ALA A 170 -13.07 0.52 -6.11
N ALA A 171 -12.88 1.80 -5.76
CA ALA A 171 -11.86 2.21 -4.80
C ALA A 171 -12.11 1.64 -3.39
N LEU A 172 -13.37 1.67 -2.93
CA LEU A 172 -13.75 1.12 -1.62
C LEU A 172 -13.71 -0.41 -1.61
N ALA A 173 -14.16 -1.06 -2.68
CA ALA A 173 -14.04 -2.52 -2.84
C ALA A 173 -12.58 -2.96 -2.78
N TYR A 174 -11.69 -2.29 -3.52
CA TYR A 174 -10.26 -2.54 -3.48
C TYR A 174 -9.70 -2.34 -2.06
N ARG A 175 -10.04 -1.21 -1.42
CA ARG A 175 -9.53 -0.91 -0.07
C ARG A 175 -9.97 -1.97 0.95
N PHE A 176 -11.18 -2.52 0.78
CA PHE A 176 -11.63 -3.64 1.58
C PHE A 176 -10.80 -4.91 1.32
N LEU A 177 -10.56 -5.28 0.05
CA LEU A 177 -9.72 -6.44 -0.31
C LEU A 177 -8.33 -6.33 0.32
N ASN A 178 -7.69 -5.18 0.17
CA ASN A 178 -6.38 -4.90 0.74
C ASN A 178 -6.37 -4.99 2.28
N THR A 179 -7.42 -4.48 2.93
CA THR A 179 -7.56 -4.60 4.39
C THR A 179 -7.79 -6.05 4.82
N ALA A 180 -8.59 -6.80 4.06
CA ALA A 180 -8.88 -8.21 4.33
C ALA A 180 -7.62 -9.08 4.19
N ASP A 181 -6.80 -8.86 3.16
CA ASP A 181 -5.50 -9.52 3.03
C ASP A 181 -4.56 -9.16 4.18
N ALA A 182 -4.39 -7.88 4.50
CA ALA A 182 -3.51 -7.44 5.59
C ALA A 182 -3.88 -8.02 6.98
N MET A 183 -5.13 -8.45 7.17
CA MET A 183 -5.61 -9.04 8.42
C MET A 183 -5.71 -10.58 8.40
N LEU A 184 -6.04 -11.16 7.25
CA LEU A 184 -6.32 -12.60 7.13
C LEU A 184 -5.26 -13.36 6.34
N GLY A 185 -4.51 -12.71 5.45
CA GLY A 185 -3.58 -13.34 4.49
C GLY A 185 -2.27 -13.87 5.07
N TYR A 186 -2.09 -13.86 6.39
CA TYR A 186 -0.91 -14.44 7.03
C TYR A 186 -0.82 -15.94 6.80
N ARG A 187 0.38 -16.41 6.46
CA ARG A 187 0.70 -17.83 6.32
C ARG A 187 1.03 -18.43 7.69
N ASP A 188 0.00 -18.68 8.46
CA ASP A 188 0.07 -19.37 9.74
C ASP A 188 -1.00 -20.48 9.82
N PRO A 189 -0.85 -21.47 10.72
CA PRO A 189 -1.78 -22.61 10.79
C PRO A 189 -3.26 -22.22 10.99
N ALA A 190 -3.54 -21.06 11.59
CA ALA A 190 -4.90 -20.60 11.83
C ALA A 190 -5.51 -19.87 10.62
N ARG A 191 -4.68 -19.38 9.69
CA ARG A 191 -5.10 -18.50 8.59
C ARG A 191 -4.78 -19.02 7.19
N GLU A 192 -3.99 -20.08 7.04
CA GLU A 192 -3.57 -20.59 5.72
C GLU A 192 -4.75 -20.80 4.75
N TRP A 193 -5.86 -21.38 5.22
CA TRP A 193 -7.05 -21.61 4.40
C TRP A 193 -8.07 -20.48 4.48
N LEU A 194 -8.27 -19.92 5.67
CA LEU A 194 -9.18 -18.78 5.90
C LEU A 194 -8.78 -17.54 5.09
N GLY A 195 -7.48 -17.24 5.03
CA GLY A 195 -6.90 -16.08 4.36
C GLY A 195 -6.65 -16.27 2.87
N LYS A 196 -6.76 -17.49 2.34
CA LYS A 196 -6.31 -17.82 0.97
C LYS A 196 -7.06 -17.04 -0.11
N ILE A 197 -8.39 -16.98 -0.01
CA ILE A 197 -9.23 -16.23 -0.97
C ILE A 197 -8.97 -14.73 -0.86
N PRO A 198 -9.00 -14.10 0.33
CA PRO A 198 -8.59 -12.70 0.49
C PRO A 198 -7.24 -12.39 -0.16
N ALA A 199 -6.20 -13.17 0.14
CA ALA A 199 -4.85 -12.94 -0.37
C ALA A 199 -4.77 -13.07 -1.89
N ARG A 200 -5.43 -14.08 -2.48
CA ARG A 200 -5.42 -14.27 -3.94
C ARG A 200 -6.17 -13.18 -4.69
N LEU A 201 -7.27 -12.68 -4.12
CA LEU A 201 -8.05 -11.60 -4.72
C LEU A 201 -7.33 -10.25 -4.60
N ASP A 202 -6.66 -9.98 -3.47
CA ASP A 202 -5.79 -8.81 -3.34
C ASP A 202 -4.61 -8.88 -4.34
N ASP A 203 -3.93 -10.03 -4.40
CA ASP A 203 -2.85 -10.25 -5.37
C ASP A 203 -3.33 -9.98 -6.80
N ALA A 204 -4.51 -10.47 -7.19
CA ALA A 204 -5.09 -10.20 -8.49
C ALA A 204 -5.41 -8.71 -8.71
N ALA A 205 -5.97 -8.04 -7.69
CA ALA A 205 -6.33 -6.63 -7.76
C ALA A 205 -5.10 -5.69 -7.81
N ASN A 206 -3.93 -6.16 -7.34
CA ASN A 206 -2.67 -5.42 -7.35
C ASN A 206 -1.75 -5.74 -8.54
N LEU A 207 -2.11 -6.67 -9.44
CA LEU A 207 -1.30 -7.01 -10.61
C LEU A 207 -0.95 -5.78 -11.48
N ILE A 208 -1.96 -4.97 -11.82
CA ILE A 208 -1.77 -3.77 -12.62
C ILE A 208 -1.16 -2.63 -11.78
N PRO A 209 -1.72 -2.27 -10.60
CA PRO A 209 -1.18 -1.19 -9.78
C PRO A 209 0.30 -1.33 -9.39
N ALA A 210 0.77 -2.53 -9.05
CA ALA A 210 2.17 -2.74 -8.67
C ALA A 210 3.15 -2.45 -9.83
N ARG A 211 2.75 -2.80 -11.06
CA ARG A 211 3.54 -2.52 -12.27
C ARG A 211 3.52 -1.04 -12.63
N ILE A 212 2.35 -0.40 -12.51
CA ILE A 212 2.23 1.06 -12.67
C ILE A 212 3.15 1.76 -11.66
N THR A 213 3.10 1.36 -10.39
CA THR A 213 3.94 1.95 -9.34
C THR A 213 5.42 1.83 -9.64
N ALA A 214 5.89 0.65 -10.09
CA ALA A 214 7.28 0.47 -10.49
C ALA A 214 7.70 1.38 -11.65
N LEU A 215 6.86 1.50 -12.68
CA LEU A 215 7.12 2.41 -13.80
C LEU A 215 7.18 3.87 -13.34
N LEU A 216 6.27 4.29 -12.48
CA LEU A 216 6.26 5.65 -11.91
C LEU A 216 7.52 5.92 -11.07
N ILE A 217 7.97 4.95 -10.27
CA ILE A 217 9.23 5.02 -9.53
C ILE A 217 10.42 5.20 -10.48
N ILE A 218 10.48 4.42 -11.57
CA ILE A 218 11.55 4.49 -12.58
C ILE A 218 11.56 5.87 -13.25
N LEU A 219 10.39 6.42 -13.59
CA LEU A 219 10.25 7.74 -14.21
C LEU A 219 10.57 8.88 -13.23
N ALA A 220 10.20 8.74 -11.96
CA ALA A 220 10.45 9.73 -10.91
C ALA A 220 11.90 9.73 -10.42
N ALA A 221 12.65 8.64 -10.58
CA ALA A 221 13.99 8.48 -10.03
C ALA A 221 14.95 9.65 -10.34
N PRO A 222 15.12 10.11 -11.60
CA PRO A 222 16.05 11.19 -11.92
C PRO A 222 15.70 12.52 -11.25
N LEU A 223 14.41 12.78 -11.05
CA LEU A 223 13.91 14.01 -10.43
C LEU A 223 14.23 14.09 -8.93
N ALA A 224 14.61 12.97 -8.31
CA ALA A 224 15.03 12.88 -6.92
C ALA A 224 16.51 12.49 -6.76
N GLY A 225 17.31 12.59 -7.82
CA GLY A 225 18.74 12.23 -7.81
C GLY A 225 19.02 10.72 -7.88
N GLY A 226 18.02 9.91 -8.22
CA GLY A 226 18.16 8.48 -8.48
C GLY A 226 18.49 8.15 -9.94
N ASP A 227 18.73 6.87 -10.22
CA ASP A 227 19.12 6.38 -11.55
C ASP A 227 18.00 5.59 -12.22
N ARG A 228 17.43 6.16 -13.30
CA ARG A 228 16.38 5.53 -14.11
C ARG A 228 16.83 4.24 -14.80
N GLY A 229 18.05 4.20 -15.34
CA GLY A 229 18.55 3.05 -16.10
C GLY A 229 18.85 1.86 -15.19
N ARG A 230 19.39 2.12 -14.00
CA ARG A 230 19.57 1.13 -12.94
C ARG A 230 18.24 0.67 -12.36
N ALA A 231 17.29 1.58 -12.11
CA ALA A 231 15.93 1.24 -11.68
C ALA A 231 15.27 0.25 -12.65
N TRP A 232 15.33 0.53 -13.96
CA TRP A 232 14.81 -0.36 -15.00
C TRP A 232 15.51 -1.73 -15.01
N ARG A 233 16.84 -1.76 -15.00
CA ARG A 233 17.62 -3.03 -14.98
C ARG A 233 17.29 -3.90 -13.78
N VAL A 234 17.29 -3.31 -12.58
CA VAL A 234 17.03 -4.05 -11.34
C VAL A 234 15.58 -4.52 -11.30
N TRP A 235 14.62 -3.67 -11.69
CA TRP A 235 13.22 -4.07 -11.78
C TRP A 235 13.01 -5.27 -12.70
N ARG A 236 13.56 -5.21 -13.92
CA ARG A 236 13.47 -6.31 -14.90
C ARG A 236 14.09 -7.62 -14.41
N ARG A 237 15.16 -7.54 -13.62
CA ARG A 237 15.90 -8.71 -13.11
C ARG A 237 15.27 -9.30 -11.84
N ASP A 238 14.75 -8.45 -10.96
CA ASP A 238 14.48 -8.82 -9.56
C ASP A 238 13.00 -8.80 -9.17
N ALA A 239 12.09 -8.22 -9.98
CA ALA A 239 10.69 -8.05 -9.60
C ALA A 239 9.94 -9.36 -9.25
N GLY A 240 10.36 -10.49 -9.82
CA GLY A 240 9.75 -11.81 -9.56
C GLY A 240 10.34 -12.58 -8.37
N LYS A 241 11.25 -11.97 -7.58
CA LYS A 241 11.95 -12.68 -6.49
C LYS A 241 11.19 -12.71 -5.17
N THR A 242 10.16 -11.90 -5.00
CA THR A 242 9.34 -11.86 -3.78
C THR A 242 8.29 -12.97 -3.77
N ALA A 243 7.83 -13.35 -2.56
CA ALA A 243 6.77 -14.34 -2.42
C ALA A 243 5.41 -13.86 -2.95
N SER A 244 5.12 -12.55 -2.82
CA SER A 244 3.99 -11.91 -3.51
C SER A 244 4.36 -11.66 -4.97
N PRO A 245 3.45 -11.90 -5.93
CA PRO A 245 3.64 -11.54 -7.34
C PRO A 245 3.69 -10.03 -7.60
N ASN A 246 3.37 -9.20 -6.59
CA ASN A 246 3.23 -7.76 -6.72
C ASN A 246 4.35 -7.00 -6.01
N ALA A 247 4.64 -7.34 -4.75
CA ALA A 247 5.56 -6.58 -3.88
C ALA A 247 6.92 -6.28 -4.52
N GLY A 248 7.49 -7.27 -5.21
CA GLY A 248 8.80 -7.15 -5.85
C GLY A 248 8.87 -6.08 -6.93
N HIS A 249 7.76 -5.72 -7.58
CA HIS A 249 7.75 -4.69 -8.62
C HIS A 249 8.18 -3.31 -8.09
N PRO A 250 7.42 -2.65 -7.19
CA PRO A 250 7.82 -1.33 -6.68
C PRO A 250 9.12 -1.40 -5.88
N MET A 251 9.36 -2.47 -5.11
CA MET A 251 10.57 -2.60 -4.29
C MET A 251 11.85 -2.68 -5.13
N SER A 252 11.88 -3.51 -6.16
CA SER A 252 13.08 -3.66 -7.01
C SER A 252 13.34 -2.42 -7.87
N ALA A 253 12.28 -1.74 -8.32
CA ALA A 253 12.39 -0.44 -8.97
C ALA A 253 13.02 0.60 -8.02
N MET A 254 12.60 0.63 -6.74
CA MET A 254 13.16 1.53 -5.73
C MET A 254 14.62 1.19 -5.40
N ALA A 255 14.94 -0.09 -5.21
CA ALA A 255 16.31 -0.58 -4.99
C ALA A 255 17.25 -0.10 -6.10
N GLY A 256 16.84 -0.27 -7.36
CA GLY A 256 17.61 0.18 -8.51
C GLY A 256 17.66 1.71 -8.63
N ALA A 257 16.58 2.44 -8.32
CA ALA A 257 16.59 3.90 -8.34
C ALA A 257 17.64 4.46 -7.38
N LEU A 258 17.65 3.98 -6.14
CA LEU A 258 18.56 4.43 -5.08
C LEU A 258 19.98 3.83 -5.18
N GLY A 259 20.12 2.71 -5.88
CA GLY A 259 21.41 2.01 -5.96
C GLY A 259 21.76 1.26 -4.69
N VAL A 260 20.76 0.67 -4.05
CA VAL A 260 20.92 -0.06 -2.78
C VAL A 260 20.37 -1.48 -2.88
N ARG A 261 20.92 -2.37 -2.06
CA ARG A 261 20.41 -3.73 -1.87
C ARG A 261 19.26 -3.70 -0.87
N LEU A 262 18.10 -4.22 -1.26
CA LEU A 262 16.98 -4.44 -0.35
C LEU A 262 16.87 -5.94 -0.11
N GLU A 263 16.98 -6.37 1.13
CA GLU A 263 16.99 -7.78 1.48
C GLU A 263 16.13 -8.10 2.69
N LYS A 264 15.37 -9.18 2.54
CA LYS A 264 14.77 -9.90 3.65
C LYS A 264 15.55 -11.21 3.79
N PRO A 265 16.29 -11.42 4.89
CA PRO A 265 17.07 -12.64 5.12
C PRO A 265 16.24 -13.89 4.84
N ASP A 266 16.84 -14.89 4.19
CA ASP A 266 16.23 -16.18 3.81
C ASP A 266 15.05 -16.12 2.84
N HIS A 267 14.68 -14.94 2.34
CA HIS A 267 13.57 -14.78 1.41
C HIS A 267 14.02 -14.26 0.04
N TYR A 268 14.66 -13.10 -0.01
CA TYR A 268 15.11 -12.50 -1.27
C TYR A 268 16.21 -11.46 -1.04
N PRO A 269 17.02 -11.23 -2.09
CA PRO A 269 17.69 -9.96 -2.28
C PRO A 269 17.24 -9.30 -3.61
N LEU A 270 16.89 -8.02 -3.52
CA LEU A 270 16.67 -7.12 -4.65
C LEU A 270 17.89 -6.19 -4.77
N GLY A 271 18.45 -6.05 -5.96
CA GLY A 271 19.68 -5.28 -6.14
C GLY A 271 20.90 -5.93 -5.47
N ARG A 272 21.03 -7.27 -5.48
CA ARG A 272 22.06 -8.03 -4.74
C ARG A 272 23.49 -7.46 -4.84
N ASP A 273 23.87 -6.96 -6.00
CA ASP A 273 25.23 -6.48 -6.29
C ASP A 273 25.43 -4.99 -5.93
N LEU A 274 24.43 -4.37 -5.32
CA LEU A 274 24.45 -2.97 -4.88
C LEU A 274 24.88 -2.88 -3.42
N ARG A 275 25.24 -1.66 -2.99
CA ARG A 275 25.65 -1.40 -1.61
C ARG A 275 24.48 -1.58 -0.62
N PRO A 276 24.75 -1.87 0.66
CA PRO A 276 23.73 -1.81 1.70
C PRO A 276 23.11 -0.39 1.82
N PRO A 277 21.82 -0.29 2.20
CA PRO A 277 21.14 0.97 2.39
C PRO A 277 21.57 1.62 3.70
N ARG A 278 21.46 2.95 3.72
CA ARG A 278 21.78 3.81 4.87
C ARG A 278 20.57 4.66 5.20
N ALA A 279 20.56 5.25 6.41
CA ALA A 279 19.50 6.18 6.81
C ALA A 279 19.27 7.30 5.77
N ALA A 280 20.35 7.83 5.19
CA ALA A 280 20.32 8.87 4.16
C ALA A 280 19.59 8.47 2.85
N ASP A 281 19.33 7.17 2.62
CA ASP A 281 18.60 6.70 1.45
C ASP A 281 17.07 6.79 1.62
N ILE A 282 16.58 6.99 2.86
CA ILE A 282 15.13 7.04 3.16
C ILE A 282 14.48 8.32 2.63
N ALA A 283 15.10 9.50 2.81
CA ALA A 283 14.58 10.76 2.27
C ALA A 283 14.45 10.73 0.73
N PRO A 284 15.47 10.34 -0.05
CA PRO A 284 15.35 10.15 -1.50
C PRO A 284 14.23 9.17 -1.88
N ALA A 285 14.10 8.04 -1.19
CA ALA A 285 13.04 7.06 -1.45
C ALA A 285 11.63 7.68 -1.31
N ARG A 286 11.41 8.45 -0.26
CA ARG A 286 10.15 9.18 -0.04
C ARG A 286 9.88 10.28 -1.07
N ARG A 287 10.93 10.99 -1.50
CA ARG A 287 10.83 11.98 -2.58
C ARG A 287 10.41 11.31 -3.88
N ILE A 288 11.02 10.17 -4.24
CA ILE A 288 10.65 9.38 -5.41
C ILE A 288 9.18 8.96 -5.35
N ILE A 289 8.69 8.46 -4.22
CA ILE A 289 7.27 8.09 -4.06
C ILE A 289 6.35 9.29 -4.23
N THR A 290 6.67 10.42 -3.61
CA THR A 290 5.85 11.63 -3.71
C THR A 290 5.76 12.11 -5.16
N LEU A 291 6.88 12.09 -5.89
CA LEU A 291 6.94 12.42 -7.31
C LEU A 291 6.22 11.39 -8.17
N ALA A 292 6.34 10.09 -7.86
CA ALA A 292 5.63 9.02 -8.56
C ALA A 292 4.11 9.20 -8.45
N VAL A 293 3.60 9.55 -7.25
CA VAL A 293 2.18 9.85 -7.05
C VAL A 293 1.77 11.12 -7.81
N ALA A 294 2.59 12.17 -7.79
CA ALA A 294 2.31 13.40 -8.53
C ALA A 294 2.26 13.16 -10.06
N LEU A 295 3.20 12.38 -10.59
CA LEU A 295 3.21 11.94 -11.99
C LEU A 295 1.96 11.14 -12.33
N PHE A 296 1.53 10.23 -11.44
CA PHE A 296 0.31 9.46 -11.68
C PHE A 296 -0.95 10.33 -11.69
N ALA A 297 -1.06 11.27 -10.75
CA ALA A 297 -2.15 12.23 -10.71
C ALA A 297 -2.21 13.08 -12.00
N LEU A 298 -1.04 13.51 -12.50
CA LEU A 298 -0.93 14.22 -13.77
C LEU A 298 -1.36 13.35 -14.95
N LEU A 299 -0.91 12.09 -15.03
CA LEU A 299 -1.32 11.16 -16.08
C LEU A 299 -2.84 10.94 -16.07
N LEU A 300 -3.44 10.69 -14.90
CA LEU A 300 -4.89 10.54 -14.76
C LEU A 300 -5.65 11.80 -15.16
N ALA A 301 -5.06 12.99 -14.96
CA ALA A 301 -5.63 14.26 -15.40
C ALA A 301 -5.59 14.43 -16.93
N LEU A 302 -4.54 13.91 -17.60
CA LEU A 302 -4.35 14.01 -19.04
C LEU A 302 -5.20 13.01 -19.83
N PHE A 303 -5.32 11.76 -19.38
CA PHE A 303 -6.08 10.70 -20.07
C PHE A 303 -7.61 10.83 -19.96
N ARG A 304 -8.11 11.83 -19.22
CA ARG A 304 -9.55 12.05 -18.99
C ARG A 304 -10.07 13.38 -19.53
N LYS A 305 -9.31 13.99 -20.45
CA LYS A 305 -9.81 15.05 -21.33
C LYS A 305 -10.57 14.46 -22.49
#